data_AF-A0A540VR31-F1
#
_entry.id   AF-A0A540VR31-F1
#
_cell.length_a   1.000
_cell.length_b   1.000
_cell.length_c   1.000
_cell.angle_alpha   90.00
_cell.angle_beta   90.00
_cell.angle_gamma   90.00
#
_symmetry.space_group_name_H-M   'P 1'
#
loop_
_entity.id
_entity.type
_entity.pdbx_description
1 polymer ?
#
loop_
_entity_poly.entity_id
_entity_poly.type
_entity_poly.pdbx_seq_one_letter_code
_entity_poly.pdbx_strand_id
1 'polypeptide(L)' 'MAFLSESDVEAGLLDQLRGLGYSIAHDDDIGPDGKHPERESHQEVLLLLRLRAAVE' A
#
# COMPACT_ATOMS: atom_id res chain seq x y z
N MET A 1 20.50 -18.40 -16.34
CA MET A 1 20.04 -17.70 -15.12
C MET A 1 18.54 -17.51 -15.25
N ALA A 2 17.77 -17.84 -14.21
CA ALA A 2 16.36 -17.49 -14.19
C ALA A 2 16.23 -15.97 -14.04
N PHE A 3 15.36 -15.36 -14.82
CA PHE A 3 15.01 -13.95 -14.71
C PHE A 3 13.80 -13.83 -13.77
N LEU A 4 13.87 -12.88 -12.84
CA LEU A 4 12.77 -12.51 -11.97
C LEU A 4 12.57 -11.01 -12.16
N SER A 5 11.41 -10.61 -12.68
CA SER A 5 11.10 -9.19 -12.91
C SER A 5 10.68 -8.50 -11.62
N GLU A 6 10.72 -7.18 -11.60
CA GLU A 6 10.18 -6.38 -10.48
C GLU A 6 8.68 -6.68 -10.26
N SER A 7 7.92 -6.86 -11.34
CA SER A 7 6.51 -7.27 -11.28
C SER A 7 6.32 -8.65 -10.64
N ASP A 8 7.21 -9.61 -10.92
CA ASP A 8 7.14 -10.94 -10.30
C ASP A 8 7.41 -10.86 -8.79
N VAL A 9 8.38 -10.02 -8.39
CA VAL A 9 8.69 -9.77 -6.97
C VAL A 9 7.52 -9.09 -6.26
N GLU A 10 6.95 -8.05 -6.88
CA GLU A 10 5.80 -7.32 -6.34
C GLU A 10 4.60 -8.24 -6.15
N ALA A 11 4.22 -8.99 -7.19
CA ALA A 11 3.09 -9.93 -7.12
C ALA A 11 3.28 -10.98 -6.02
N GLY A 12 4.48 -11.57 -5.92
CA GLY A 12 4.80 -12.55 -4.89
C GLY A 12 4.73 -11.98 -3.47
N LEU A 13 5.14 -10.73 -3.26
CA LEU A 13 5.06 -10.07 -1.96
C LEU A 13 3.60 -9.72 -1.60
N LEU A 14 2.84 -9.18 -2.55
CA LEU A 14 1.43 -8.83 -2.34
C LEU A 14 0.59 -10.06 -1.98
N ASP A 15 0.83 -11.20 -2.63
CA ASP A 15 0.14 -12.44 -2.30
C ASP A 15 0.50 -12.96 -0.90
N GLN A 16 1.76 -12.85 -0.48
CA GLN A 16 2.16 -13.20 0.89
C GLN A 16 1.48 -12.31 1.94
N LEU A 17 1.46 -10.99 1.72
CA LEU A 17 0.81 -10.03 2.62
C LEU A 17 -0.70 -10.25 2.68
N ARG A 18 -1.35 -10.54 1.54
CA ARG A 18 -2.77 -10.91 1.51
C ARG A 18 -3.03 -12.17 2.34
N GLY A 19 -2.14 -13.17 2.28
CA GLY A 19 -2.20 -14.38 3.11
C GLY A 19 -2.10 -14.11 4.62
N LEU A 20 -1.48 -13.00 5.02
CA LEU A 20 -1.42 -12.52 6.41
C LEU A 20 -2.61 -11.62 6.80
N GLY A 21 -3.55 -11.38 5.90
CA GLY A 21 -4.74 -10.56 6.14
C GLY A 21 -4.57 -9.08 5.82
N TYR A 22 -3.47 -8.66 5.19
CA TYR A 22 -3.30 -7.29 4.75
C TYR A 22 -4.18 -6.99 3.53
N SER A 23 -4.77 -5.79 3.52
CA SER A 23 -5.45 -5.24 2.35
C SER A 23 -4.45 -4.52 1.43
N ILE A 24 -4.71 -4.57 0.12
CA ILE A 24 -3.88 -3.91 -0.89
C ILE A 24 -4.64 -2.67 -1.37
N ALA A 25 -3.95 -1.53 -1.45
CA ALA A 25 -4.47 -0.27 -1.97
C ALA A 25 -3.49 0.31 -2.99
N HIS A 26 -4.01 0.97 -4.02
CA HIS A 26 -3.23 1.58 -5.09
C HIS A 26 -3.03 3.08 -4.84
N ASP A 27 -1.90 3.61 -5.31
CA ASP A 27 -1.57 5.03 -5.17
C ASP A 27 -2.57 5.93 -5.93
N ASP A 28 -3.10 5.48 -7.05
CA ASP A 28 -4.19 6.18 -7.79
C ASP A 28 -5.47 6.39 -6.96
N ASP A 29 -5.63 5.62 -5.88
CA ASP A 29 -6.75 5.74 -4.95
C ASP A 29 -6.33 6.51 -3.69
N ILE A 30 -5.30 6.04 -2.98
CA ILE A 30 -4.94 6.55 -1.64
C ILE A 30 -3.74 7.50 -1.58
N GLY A 31 -3.06 7.70 -2.71
CA GLY A 31 -1.96 8.65 -2.84
C GLY A 31 -2.44 10.10 -2.66
N PRO A 32 -1.52 11.06 -2.46
CA PRO A 32 -1.87 12.47 -2.24
C PRO A 32 -2.68 13.08 -3.40
N ASP A 33 -2.44 12.61 -4.63
CA ASP A 33 -3.17 13.01 -5.83
C ASP A 33 -4.27 12.00 -6.23
N GLY A 34 -4.57 11.03 -5.36
CA GLY A 34 -5.52 9.95 -5.59
C GLY A 34 -6.99 10.36 -5.43
N LYS A 35 -7.91 9.43 -5.69
CA LYS A 35 -9.36 9.65 -5.57
C LYS A 35 -9.82 9.84 -4.12
N HIS A 36 -9.18 9.14 -3.19
CA HIS A 36 -9.45 9.15 -1.76
C HIS A 36 -8.12 9.32 -1.01
N PRO A 37 -7.50 10.51 -1.08
CA PRO A 37 -6.16 10.71 -0.58
C PRO A 37 -6.08 10.48 0.93
N GLU A 38 -5.13 9.66 1.35
CA GLU A 38 -4.89 9.33 2.76
C GLU A 38 -3.61 9.96 3.32
N ARG A 39 -2.86 10.66 2.47
CA ARG A 39 -1.61 11.38 2.79
C ARG A 39 -1.66 12.75 2.14
N GLU A 40 -1.03 13.74 2.77
CA GLU A 40 -0.90 15.09 2.21
C GLU A 40 0.29 15.19 1.25
N SER A 41 1.28 14.30 1.36
CA SER A 41 2.42 14.26 0.44
C SER A 41 3.03 12.86 0.31
N HIS A 42 3.78 12.63 -0.78
CA HIS A 42 4.54 11.38 -0.97
C HIS A 42 5.69 11.20 0.04
N GLN A 43 6.05 12.25 0.80
CA GLN A 43 7.06 12.16 1.86
C GLN A 43 6.49 11.56 3.15
N GLU A 44 5.16 11.52 3.29
CA GLU A 44 4.51 10.94 4.45
C GLU A 44 4.48 9.42 4.38
N VAL A 45 4.96 8.78 5.44
CA VAL A 45 5.04 7.32 5.55
C VAL A 45 3.93 6.72 6.43
N LEU A 46 3.17 7.58 7.12
CA LEU A 46 2.10 7.16 8.03
C LEU A 46 0.73 7.50 7.46
N LEU A 47 -0.20 6.56 7.54
CA LEU A 47 -1.62 6.77 7.25
C LEU A 47 -2.34 7.18 8.54
N LEU A 48 -2.20 8.46 8.92
CA LEU A 48 -2.64 8.95 10.24
C LEU A 48 -4.15 8.78 10.47
N LEU A 49 -4.97 8.91 9.43
CA LEU A 49 -6.42 8.70 9.54
C LEU A 49 -6.75 7.26 9.95
N ARG A 50 -6.10 6.28 9.32
CA ARG A 50 -6.27 4.85 9.66
C ARG A 50 -5.77 4.55 11.07
N LEU A 51 -4.63 5.13 11.46
CA LEU A 51 -4.08 4.94 12.80
C LEU A 51 -5.05 5.46 13.87
N ARG A 52 -5.61 6.66 13.70
CA ARG A 52 -6.59 7.22 14.63
C ARG A 52 -7.84 6.34 14.72
N ALA A 53 -8.39 5.94 13.57
CA ALA A 53 -9.56 5.07 13.52
C ALA A 53 -9.36 3.69 14.17
N ALA A 54 -8.13 3.21 14.29
CA ALA A 54 -7.81 1.94 14.94
C ALA A 54 -7.62 2.04 16.46
N VAL A 55 -7.45 3.25 17.00
CA VAL A 55 -7.19 3.52 18.42
C VAL A 55 -8.45 4.02 19.15
N GLU A 56 -9.39 4.63 18.42
CA GLU A 56 -10.74 4.98 18.91
C GLU A 56 -11.61 3.75 19.19
#